data_AF-A0A957Q598-F1
#
_entry.id   AF-A0A957Q598-F1
#
_cell.length_a   1.000
_cell.length_b   1.000
_cell.length_c   1.000
_cell.angle_alpha   90.00
_cell.angle_beta   90.00
_cell.angle_gamma   90.00
#
_symmetry.space_group_name_H-M   'P 1'
#
loop_
_entity.id
_entity.type
_entity.pdbx_description
1 polymer ?
#
loop_
_entity_poly.entity_id
_entity_poly.type
_entity_poly.pdbx_seq_one_letter_code
_entity_poly.pdbx_strand_id
1 'polypeptide(L)'
;MTAVDFITMLFCRVDDEIGDRAKHSQGKLHPSEIVTIGMLFALKGVGQRAFYRWLVANHHALFPNLPSRTRLFRTLKVHRADAEDFLAAPSLLGVIDSYGIELIHPRREGRSEQQIGKKGKSNHRWIVGGKLSVVLNHLGQIVDWDCDTANVYDGSAFQRLVDNFKNDMVIFSDTGWEKVDWHPTNLRICKRGEWNVRMLVETVFSMLTRICHTKHMAHRIWSYFESRLCYTLCLFNLLLDLQGLEPDHNGFVALSIADFDIL
;
A
#
# COMPACT_ATOMS: atom_id res chain seq x y z
N MET A 1 -19.29 4.12 -14.65
CA MET A 1 -19.52 3.93 -13.20
C MET A 1 -19.49 5.30 -12.54
N THR A 2 -20.48 5.68 -11.73
CA THR A 2 -20.42 6.94 -10.95
C THR A 2 -19.58 6.76 -9.69
N ALA A 3 -19.17 7.85 -9.04
CA ALA A 3 -18.44 7.78 -7.77
C ALA A 3 -19.26 7.08 -6.67
N VAL A 4 -20.59 7.26 -6.65
CA VAL A 4 -21.47 6.58 -5.67
C VAL A 4 -21.51 5.08 -5.95
N ASP A 5 -21.69 4.67 -7.22
CA ASP A 5 -21.70 3.25 -7.59
C ASP A 5 -20.40 2.56 -7.17
N PHE A 6 -19.26 3.22 -7.41
CA PHE A 6 -17.96 2.71 -7.00
C PHE A 6 -17.82 2.60 -5.48
N ILE A 7 -18.20 3.65 -4.73
CA ILE A 7 -18.12 3.63 -3.26
C ILE A 7 -19.01 2.54 -2.69
N THR A 8 -20.21 2.35 -3.25
CA THR A 8 -21.12 1.28 -2.83
C THR A 8 -20.53 -0.10 -3.11
N MET A 9 -20.00 -0.33 -4.32
CA MET A 9 -19.32 -1.59 -4.66
C MET A 9 -18.12 -1.86 -3.73
N LEU A 10 -17.28 -0.85 -3.51
CA LEU A 10 -16.14 -0.93 -2.59
C LEU A 10 -16.61 -1.26 -1.16
N PHE A 11 -17.66 -0.61 -0.68
CA PHE A 11 -18.22 -0.87 0.64
C PHE A 11 -18.73 -2.30 0.77
N CYS A 12 -19.52 -2.79 -0.19
CA CYS A 12 -20.02 -4.17 -0.16
C CYS A 12 -18.87 -5.18 -0.09
N ARG A 13 -17.83 -5.03 -0.92
CA ARG A 13 -16.70 -5.96 -0.90
C ARG A 13 -15.92 -5.92 0.41
N VAL A 14 -15.82 -4.74 1.02
CA VAL A 14 -15.20 -4.58 2.34
C VAL A 14 -16.07 -5.20 3.43
N ASP A 15 -17.38 -4.98 3.39
CA ASP A 15 -18.33 -5.47 4.39
C ASP A 15 -18.41 -7.00 4.40
N ASP A 16 -18.42 -7.63 3.22
CA ASP A 16 -18.41 -9.09 3.06
C ASP A 16 -17.17 -9.72 3.72
N GLU A 17 -16.01 -9.06 3.64
CA GLU A 17 -14.75 -9.56 4.21
C GLU A 17 -14.64 -9.29 5.71
N ILE A 18 -15.05 -8.10 6.15
CA ILE A 18 -14.99 -7.69 7.56
C ILE A 18 -16.03 -8.46 8.41
N GLY A 19 -17.21 -8.73 7.84
CA GLY A 19 -18.30 -9.45 8.50
C GLY A 19 -18.78 -8.81 9.80
N ASP A 20 -19.18 -9.65 10.76
CA ASP A 20 -19.87 -9.24 12.00
C ASP A 20 -18.93 -8.70 13.10
N ARG A 21 -17.78 -8.11 12.75
CA ARG A 21 -16.85 -7.57 13.74
C ARG A 21 -17.52 -6.50 14.60
N ALA A 22 -17.40 -6.68 15.92
CA ALA A 22 -18.04 -5.80 16.86
C ALA A 22 -17.54 -4.36 16.72
N LYS A 23 -18.47 -3.44 16.46
CA LYS A 23 -18.21 -2.00 16.56
C LYS A 23 -17.80 -1.65 17.99
N HIS A 24 -16.76 -0.82 18.13
CA HIS A 24 -16.41 -0.24 19.43
C HIS A 24 -17.64 0.46 20.04
N SER A 25 -17.91 0.26 21.34
CA SER A 25 -19.14 0.73 22.00
C SER A 25 -19.40 2.23 21.85
N GLN A 26 -18.34 3.04 21.82
CA GLN A 26 -18.39 4.50 21.58
C GLN A 26 -18.11 4.91 20.12
N GLY A 27 -17.94 3.94 19.23
CA GLY A 27 -17.68 4.14 17.81
C GLY A 27 -18.94 4.55 17.07
N LYS A 28 -18.82 5.62 16.27
CA LYS A 28 -19.93 6.09 15.42
C LYS A 28 -20.07 5.29 14.12
N LEU A 29 -18.95 4.76 13.62
CA LEU A 29 -18.85 4.03 12.36
C LEU A 29 -18.59 2.55 12.63
N HIS A 30 -19.14 1.67 11.80
CA HIS A 30 -18.83 0.25 11.74
C HIS A 30 -17.39 0.03 11.22
N PRO A 31 -16.69 -1.06 11.60
CA PRO A 31 -15.38 -1.39 11.02
C PRO A 31 -15.35 -1.35 9.48
N SER A 32 -16.38 -1.88 8.80
CA SER A 32 -16.50 -1.82 7.33
C SER A 32 -16.50 -0.38 6.81
N GLU A 33 -17.32 0.51 7.41
CA GLU A 33 -17.34 1.94 7.03
C GLU A 33 -15.96 2.59 7.22
N ILE A 34 -15.28 2.25 8.32
CA ILE A 34 -13.95 2.80 8.65
C ILE A 34 -12.92 2.35 7.60
N VAL A 35 -12.89 1.06 7.27
CA VAL A 35 -11.96 0.50 6.28
C VAL A 35 -12.25 1.08 4.89
N THR A 36 -13.51 1.14 4.47
CA THR A 36 -13.90 1.79 3.20
C THR A 36 -13.44 3.25 3.15
N ILE A 37 -13.66 4.04 4.21
CA ILE A 37 -13.20 5.44 4.23
C ILE A 37 -11.66 5.52 4.18
N GLY A 38 -10.94 4.60 4.83
CA GLY A 38 -9.49 4.51 4.77
C GLY A 38 -8.97 4.23 3.36
N MET A 39 -9.62 3.32 2.65
CA MET A 39 -9.35 3.02 1.24
C MET A 39 -9.69 4.20 0.32
N LEU A 40 -10.84 4.87 0.51
CA LEU A 40 -11.16 6.09 -0.25
C LEU A 40 -10.15 7.21 0.00
N PHE A 41 -9.66 7.33 1.23
CA PHE A 41 -8.58 8.26 1.55
C PHE A 41 -7.34 7.90 0.74
N ALA A 42 -6.95 6.62 0.72
CA ALA A 42 -5.83 6.09 -0.06
C ALA A 42 -5.95 6.41 -1.55
N LEU A 43 -7.11 6.13 -2.16
CA LEU A 43 -7.37 6.40 -3.57
C LEU A 43 -7.31 7.89 -3.90
N LYS A 44 -7.97 8.74 -3.09
CA LYS A 44 -8.07 10.19 -3.40
C LYS A 44 -6.73 10.94 -3.37
N GLY A 45 -5.68 10.39 -2.76
CA GLY A 45 -4.33 10.97 -2.85
C GLY A 45 -4.08 12.32 -2.15
N VAL A 46 -5.07 12.92 -1.46
CA VAL A 46 -4.94 14.27 -0.88
C VAL A 46 -4.69 14.25 0.63
N GLY A 47 -4.30 15.40 1.20
CA GLY A 47 -4.11 15.55 2.64
C GLY A 47 -5.41 15.45 3.46
N GLN A 48 -5.28 15.10 4.74
CA GLN A 48 -6.40 14.83 5.67
C GLN A 48 -7.52 15.87 5.66
N ARG A 49 -7.18 17.17 5.63
CA ARG A 49 -8.16 18.27 5.62
C ARG A 49 -8.95 18.33 4.31
N ALA A 50 -8.26 18.16 3.18
CA ALA A 50 -8.89 18.21 1.86
C ALA A 50 -9.81 17.00 1.68
N PHE A 51 -9.34 15.81 2.05
CA PHE A 51 -10.13 14.58 1.99
C PHE A 51 -11.41 14.68 2.83
N TYR A 52 -11.30 15.10 4.10
CA TYR A 52 -12.48 15.20 4.97
C TYR A 52 -13.52 16.18 4.42
N ARG A 53 -13.09 17.31 3.87
CA ARG A 53 -14.00 18.29 3.24
C ARG A 53 -14.69 17.71 2.02
N TRP A 54 -13.94 17.00 1.17
CA TRP A 54 -14.48 16.32 0.01
C TRP A 54 -15.50 15.24 0.41
N LEU A 55 -15.17 14.41 1.40
CA LEU A 55 -16.06 13.33 1.88
C LEU A 55 -17.39 13.90 2.40
N VAL A 56 -17.33 14.95 3.23
CA VAL A 56 -18.53 15.60 3.77
C VAL A 56 -19.34 16.30 2.66
N ALA A 57 -18.68 16.97 1.71
CA ALA A 57 -19.39 17.71 0.67
C ALA A 57 -20.09 16.80 -0.35
N ASN A 58 -19.50 15.64 -0.67
CA ASN A 58 -19.95 14.81 -1.80
C ASN A 58 -20.60 13.49 -1.36
N HIS A 59 -20.25 12.95 -0.20
CA HIS A 59 -20.60 11.58 0.19
C HIS A 59 -21.08 11.46 1.65
N HIS A 60 -21.47 12.56 2.30
CA HIS A 60 -22.00 12.51 3.67
C HIS A 60 -23.26 11.64 3.80
N ALA A 61 -24.09 11.58 2.75
CA ALA A 61 -25.27 10.71 2.74
C ALA A 61 -24.91 9.22 2.88
N LEU A 62 -23.75 8.80 2.37
CA LEU A 62 -23.26 7.42 2.48
C LEU A 62 -22.65 7.13 3.87
N PHE A 63 -22.16 8.16 4.56
CA PHE A 63 -21.54 8.05 5.88
C PHE A 63 -22.12 9.11 6.84
N PRO A 64 -23.39 8.99 7.27
CA PRO A 64 -24.09 10.06 8.00
C PRO A 64 -23.53 10.32 9.41
N ASN A 65 -22.79 9.35 9.97
CA ASN A 65 -22.31 9.40 11.36
C ASN A 65 -20.81 9.77 11.48
N LEU A 66 -20.25 10.48 10.50
CA LEU A 66 -18.83 10.85 10.49
C LEU A 66 -18.42 11.55 11.81
N PRO A 67 -17.36 11.06 12.48
CA PRO A 67 -16.79 11.77 13.62
C PRO A 67 -16.01 12.99 13.14
N SER A 68 -15.57 13.85 14.08
CA SER A 68 -14.71 14.99 13.73
C SER A 68 -13.45 14.52 13.00
N ARG A 69 -12.93 15.35 12.09
CA ARG A 69 -11.74 15.04 11.26
C ARG A 69 -10.62 14.36 12.04
N THR A 70 -10.19 14.97 13.15
CA THR A 70 -9.09 14.42 13.96
C THR A 70 -9.42 13.05 14.54
N ARG A 71 -10.69 12.83 14.96
CA ARG A 71 -11.13 11.53 15.45
C ARG A 71 -11.19 10.50 14.31
N LEU A 72 -11.69 10.86 13.13
CA LEU A 72 -11.71 9.99 11.96
C LEU A 72 -10.33 9.42 11.64
N PHE A 73 -9.32 10.28 11.45
CA PHE A 73 -7.98 9.79 11.09
C PHE A 73 -7.28 9.01 12.21
N ARG A 74 -7.61 9.28 13.48
CA ARG A 74 -7.19 8.43 14.60
C ARG A 74 -7.83 7.04 14.52
N THR A 75 -9.12 6.99 14.20
CA THR A 75 -9.87 5.74 14.02
C THR A 75 -9.33 4.93 12.85
N LEU A 76 -9.10 5.55 11.68
CA LEU A 76 -8.45 4.87 10.53
C LEU A 76 -7.12 4.23 10.94
N LYS A 77 -6.28 4.95 11.70
CA LYS A 77 -5.01 4.40 12.17
C LYS A 77 -5.18 3.17 13.08
N VAL A 78 -6.22 3.14 13.92
CA VAL A 78 -6.50 2.02 14.83
C VAL A 78 -7.00 0.80 14.06
N HIS A 79 -7.86 1.01 13.07
CA HIS A 79 -8.42 -0.04 12.21
C HIS A 79 -7.53 -0.37 11.01
N ARG A 80 -6.21 -0.12 11.14
CA ARG A 80 -5.23 -0.56 10.14
C ARG A 80 -5.22 -2.08 10.03
N ALA A 81 -5.24 -2.79 11.16
CA ALA A 81 -5.21 -4.25 11.18
C ALA A 81 -6.39 -4.88 10.43
N ASP A 82 -7.57 -4.27 10.49
CA ASP A 82 -8.73 -4.71 9.71
C ASP A 82 -8.53 -4.57 8.20
N ALA A 83 -7.67 -3.64 7.75
CA ALA A 83 -7.34 -3.52 6.34
C ALA A 83 -6.32 -4.59 5.91
N GLU A 84 -5.46 -5.08 6.82
CA GLU A 84 -4.43 -6.08 6.50
C GLU A 84 -5.03 -7.43 6.07
N ASP A 85 -6.31 -7.68 6.38
CA ASP A 85 -7.05 -8.86 5.89
C ASP A 85 -7.22 -8.90 4.37
N PHE A 86 -7.02 -7.76 3.68
CA PHE A 86 -7.05 -7.68 2.22
C PHE A 86 -5.67 -7.86 1.57
N LEU A 87 -4.65 -8.24 2.35
CA LEU A 87 -3.41 -8.78 1.80
C LEU A 87 -3.67 -10.14 1.15
N ALA A 88 -2.99 -10.42 0.06
CA ALA A 88 -3.19 -11.65 -0.69
C ALA A 88 -2.50 -12.83 -0.02
N ALA A 89 -2.98 -14.04 -0.32
CA ALA A 89 -2.27 -15.25 0.07
C ALA A 89 -0.92 -15.37 -0.68
N PRO A 90 0.09 -15.99 -0.04
CA PRO A 90 1.36 -16.31 -0.70
C PRO A 90 1.14 -17.32 -1.84
N SER A 91 2.10 -17.37 -2.77
CA SER A 91 2.16 -18.38 -3.82
C SER A 91 3.56 -18.95 -3.97
N LEU A 92 3.69 -20.12 -4.62
CA LEU A 92 4.98 -20.79 -4.78
C LEU A 92 6.11 -19.87 -5.27
N LEU A 93 5.81 -18.96 -6.20
CA LEU A 93 6.75 -17.94 -6.67
C LEU A 93 6.27 -16.55 -6.25
N GLY A 94 7.20 -15.67 -5.91
CA GLY A 94 6.91 -14.27 -5.65
C GLY A 94 8.08 -13.36 -5.98
N VAL A 95 7.82 -12.06 -5.90
CA VAL A 95 8.80 -11.01 -6.18
C VAL A 95 8.88 -10.07 -4.99
N ILE A 96 10.10 -9.69 -4.61
CA ILE A 96 10.31 -8.63 -3.61
C ILE A 96 11.12 -7.51 -4.23
N ASP A 97 10.69 -6.27 -3.98
CA ASP A 97 11.45 -5.08 -4.32
C ASP A 97 11.08 -3.93 -3.37
N SER A 98 11.80 -2.83 -3.47
CA SER A 98 11.54 -1.61 -2.73
C SER A 98 11.52 -0.36 -3.62
N TYR A 99 10.78 0.66 -3.19
CA TYR A 99 10.86 1.97 -3.82
C TYR A 99 10.76 3.12 -2.82
N GLY A 100 11.35 4.25 -3.20
CA GLY A 100 11.44 5.44 -2.36
C GLY A 100 10.23 6.37 -2.47
N ILE A 101 9.71 6.77 -1.32
CA ILE A 101 8.59 7.70 -1.13
C ILE A 101 9.12 9.01 -0.53
N GLU A 102 8.92 10.12 -1.23
CA GLU A 102 9.32 11.43 -0.73
C GLU A 102 8.27 11.96 0.25
N LEU A 103 8.66 12.15 1.52
CA LEU A 103 7.80 12.73 2.53
C LEU A 103 7.94 14.25 2.61
N ILE A 104 9.14 14.74 2.29
CA ILE A 104 9.46 16.15 2.21
C ILE A 104 10.52 16.38 1.13
N HIS A 105 10.34 17.45 0.36
CA HIS A 105 11.32 17.81 -0.66
C HIS A 105 12.71 18.05 -0.03
N PRO A 106 13.82 17.52 -0.58
CA PRO A 106 15.16 17.60 0.04
C PRO A 106 15.61 19.01 0.45
N ARG A 107 15.26 20.05 -0.32
CA ARG A 107 15.55 21.47 0.02
C ARG A 107 14.90 21.93 1.34
N ARG A 108 13.94 21.18 1.86
CA ARG A 108 13.19 21.48 3.09
C ARG A 108 13.59 20.59 4.27
N GLU A 109 14.61 19.75 4.10
CA GLU A 109 15.17 18.93 5.17
C GLU A 109 15.52 19.80 6.39
N GLY A 110 15.14 19.32 7.59
CA GLY A 110 15.49 19.99 8.85
C GLY A 110 14.64 21.21 9.19
N ARG A 111 13.61 21.56 8.39
CA ARG A 111 12.71 22.70 8.69
C ARG A 111 11.74 22.46 9.84
N SER A 112 11.67 21.25 10.39
CA SER A 112 10.82 20.90 11.53
C SER A 112 11.39 19.72 12.29
N GLU A 113 11.32 19.75 13.61
CA GLU A 113 11.67 18.64 14.50
C GLU A 113 10.71 17.44 14.38
N GLN A 114 9.50 17.67 13.85
CA GLN A 114 8.50 16.62 13.61
C GLN A 114 8.70 15.90 12.25
N GLN A 115 9.81 16.13 11.57
CA GLN A 115 10.11 15.48 10.30
C GLN A 115 10.39 13.99 10.54
N ILE A 116 9.65 13.13 9.85
CA ILE A 116 9.95 11.70 9.74
C ILE A 116 10.69 11.41 8.41
N GLY A 117 11.29 10.22 8.32
CA GLY A 117 12.12 9.86 7.18
C GLY A 117 13.53 10.44 7.24
N LYS A 118 14.40 9.90 6.40
CA LYS A 118 15.80 10.31 6.28
C LYS A 118 16.17 10.45 4.81
N LYS A 119 17.32 11.07 4.55
CA LYS A 119 17.79 11.32 3.20
C LYS A 119 18.37 10.05 2.58
N GLY A 120 17.79 9.62 1.46
CA GLY A 120 18.22 8.44 0.71
C GLY A 120 18.18 8.69 -0.80
N LYS A 121 18.77 7.77 -1.57
CA LYS A 121 18.76 7.84 -3.03
C LYS A 121 17.69 6.88 -3.57
N SER A 122 16.81 7.38 -4.42
CA SER A 122 15.77 6.61 -5.12
C SER A 122 15.73 7.06 -6.59
N ASN A 123 15.79 6.11 -7.53
CA ASN A 123 15.81 6.37 -8.98
C ASN A 123 16.82 7.47 -9.37
N HIS A 124 18.05 7.33 -8.87
CA HIS A 124 19.15 8.29 -9.04
C HIS A 124 18.95 9.69 -8.46
N ARG A 125 17.84 9.97 -7.77
CA ARG A 125 17.54 11.26 -7.13
C ARG A 125 17.60 11.15 -5.61
N TRP A 126 18.04 12.22 -4.95
CA TRP A 126 17.91 12.35 -3.50
C TRP A 126 16.47 12.62 -3.11
N ILE A 127 15.98 11.88 -2.13
CA ILE A 127 14.70 12.11 -1.45
C ILE A 127 14.93 12.23 0.05
N VAL A 128 14.02 12.89 0.76
CA VAL A 128 13.93 12.79 2.22
C VAL A 128 12.59 12.16 2.54
N GLY A 129 12.62 10.94 3.07
CA GLY A 129 11.39 10.19 3.27
C GLY A 129 11.61 8.74 3.66
N GLY A 130 10.72 7.90 3.18
CA GLY A 130 10.69 6.48 3.46
C GLY A 130 10.99 5.64 2.22
N LYS A 131 11.14 4.35 2.47
CA LYS A 131 11.26 3.29 1.49
C LYS A 131 10.20 2.25 1.83
N LEU A 132 9.38 1.92 0.85
CA LEU A 132 8.36 0.87 0.95
C LEU A 132 8.89 -0.36 0.22
N SER A 133 8.89 -1.51 0.90
CA SER A 133 9.13 -2.81 0.28
C SER A 133 7.87 -3.64 0.29
N VAL A 134 7.63 -4.37 -0.80
CA VAL A 134 6.46 -5.26 -0.97
C VAL A 134 6.93 -6.63 -1.43
N VAL A 135 6.25 -7.66 -0.94
CA VAL A 135 6.28 -9.02 -1.50
C VAL A 135 5.04 -9.20 -2.34
N LEU A 136 5.23 -9.58 -3.60
CA LEU A 136 4.15 -9.87 -4.55
C LEU A 136 4.04 -11.37 -4.78
N ASN A 137 2.83 -11.87 -4.93
CA ASN A 137 2.60 -13.21 -5.47
C ASN A 137 2.79 -13.23 -6.99
N HIS A 138 2.69 -14.41 -7.61
CA HIS A 138 2.84 -14.58 -9.06
C HIS A 138 1.83 -13.80 -9.93
N LEU A 139 0.72 -13.34 -9.35
CA LEU A 139 -0.30 -12.51 -10.01
C LEU A 139 -0.08 -11.01 -9.76
N GLY A 140 0.98 -10.62 -9.06
CA GLY A 140 1.27 -9.23 -8.74
C GLY A 140 0.41 -8.63 -7.63
N GLN A 141 -0.35 -9.44 -6.88
CA GLN A 141 -1.02 -9.01 -5.66
C GLN A 141 -0.02 -8.94 -4.50
N ILE A 142 -0.23 -8.01 -3.58
CA ILE A 142 0.64 -7.74 -2.44
C ILE A 142 0.33 -8.72 -1.31
N VAL A 143 1.34 -9.47 -0.87
CA VAL A 143 1.24 -10.51 0.16
C VAL A 143 1.71 -10.01 1.52
N ASP A 144 2.82 -9.29 1.56
CA ASP A 144 3.37 -8.66 2.77
C ASP A 144 4.12 -7.40 2.35
N TRP A 145 4.36 -6.51 3.31
CA TRP A 145 5.04 -5.27 3.09
C TRP A 145 5.69 -4.75 4.37
N ASP A 146 6.66 -3.86 4.19
CA ASP A 146 7.28 -3.14 5.29
C ASP A 146 7.76 -1.77 4.80
N CYS A 147 7.99 -0.84 5.71
CA CYS A 147 8.58 0.43 5.37
C CYS A 147 9.55 0.94 6.43
N ASP A 148 10.60 1.62 5.95
CA ASP A 148 11.58 2.27 6.80
C ASP A 148 12.00 3.59 6.16
N THR A 149 12.98 4.27 6.73
CA THR A 149 13.63 5.47 6.23
C THR A 149 14.35 5.23 4.89
N ALA A 150 14.40 6.24 4.03
CA ALA A 150 14.93 6.07 2.66
C ALA A 150 16.42 5.71 2.56
N ASN A 151 17.20 5.88 3.64
CA ASN A 151 18.64 5.61 3.65
C ASN A 151 19.01 4.16 3.99
N VAL A 152 18.05 3.33 4.38
CA VAL A 152 18.34 1.95 4.76
C VAL A 152 18.75 1.10 3.57
N TYR A 153 19.50 0.05 3.85
CA TYR A 153 19.83 -1.01 2.90
C TYR A 153 18.77 -2.11 2.91
N ASP A 154 18.30 -2.53 1.74
CA ASP A 154 17.12 -3.38 1.59
C ASP A 154 17.33 -4.75 2.26
N GLY A 155 18.45 -5.41 1.94
CA GLY A 155 18.84 -6.68 2.54
C GLY A 155 19.11 -6.65 4.05
N SER A 156 19.07 -5.48 4.69
CA SER A 156 19.12 -5.34 6.15
C SER A 156 17.79 -4.93 6.76
N ALA A 157 17.06 -4.00 6.15
CA ALA A 157 15.83 -3.47 6.71
C ALA A 157 14.63 -4.41 6.57
N PHE A 158 14.60 -5.22 5.51
CA PHE A 158 13.41 -5.95 5.10
C PHE A 158 13.59 -7.47 5.11
N GLN A 159 14.56 -7.98 5.87
CA GLN A 159 14.82 -9.43 5.96
C GLN A 159 13.60 -10.23 6.40
N ARG A 160 12.81 -9.66 7.34
CA ARG A 160 11.55 -10.23 7.82
C ARG A 160 10.61 -10.61 6.67
N LEU A 161 10.52 -9.79 5.62
CA LEU A 161 9.64 -10.05 4.48
C LEU A 161 10.02 -11.30 3.71
N VAL A 162 11.29 -11.70 3.72
CA VAL A 162 11.73 -12.93 3.06
C VAL A 162 11.67 -14.10 4.03
N ASP A 163 12.10 -13.89 5.27
CA ASP A 163 12.18 -14.94 6.31
C ASP A 163 10.79 -15.47 6.70
N ASN A 164 9.76 -14.60 6.67
CA ASN A 164 8.37 -14.96 6.96
C ASN A 164 7.82 -16.03 6.01
N PHE A 165 8.27 -16.06 4.75
CA PHE A 165 7.76 -16.98 3.71
C PHE A 165 8.73 -18.09 3.35
N LYS A 166 9.71 -18.38 4.22
CA LYS A 166 10.77 -19.39 3.95
C LYS A 166 10.26 -20.77 3.57
N ASN A 167 9.06 -21.12 4.01
CA ASN A 167 8.42 -22.41 3.77
C ASN A 167 7.32 -22.35 2.70
N ASP A 168 6.93 -21.16 2.25
CA ASP A 168 5.72 -20.95 1.44
C ASP A 168 6.03 -20.44 0.03
N MET A 169 7.09 -19.64 -0.13
CA MET A 169 7.39 -18.94 -1.40
C MET A 169 8.88 -19.00 -1.72
N VAL A 170 9.21 -19.20 -3.00
CA VAL A 170 10.50 -18.80 -3.58
C VAL A 170 10.37 -17.35 -4.06
N ILE A 171 11.13 -16.46 -3.45
CA ILE A 171 11.08 -15.02 -3.69
C ILE A 171 12.25 -14.61 -4.58
N PHE A 172 11.94 -13.90 -5.67
CA PHE A 172 12.93 -13.32 -6.57
C PHE A 172 13.15 -11.84 -6.28
N SER A 173 14.41 -11.42 -6.33
CA SER A 173 14.80 -10.02 -6.13
C SER A 173 15.94 -9.64 -7.08
N ASP A 174 16.27 -8.35 -7.14
CA ASP A 174 17.51 -7.91 -7.75
C ASP A 174 18.71 -8.03 -6.81
N THR A 175 19.89 -7.62 -7.28
CA THR A 175 21.15 -7.65 -6.53
C THR A 175 21.20 -6.68 -5.34
N GLY A 176 20.26 -5.74 -5.23
CA GLY A 176 20.17 -4.81 -4.10
C GLY A 176 19.79 -5.48 -2.77
N TRP A 177 19.42 -6.75 -2.81
CA TRP A 177 19.05 -7.58 -1.66
C TRP A 177 20.16 -8.50 -1.17
N GLU A 178 21.30 -8.57 -1.86
CA GLU A 178 22.41 -9.44 -1.49
C GLU A 178 23.09 -8.97 -0.19
N LYS A 179 23.28 -9.85 0.80
CA LYS A 179 23.94 -9.49 2.05
C LYS A 179 24.84 -10.62 2.53
N VAL A 180 26.05 -10.25 2.96
CA VAL A 180 27.14 -11.19 3.31
C VAL A 180 26.74 -12.18 4.40
N ASP A 181 26.01 -11.74 5.44
CA ASP A 181 25.66 -12.58 6.58
C ASP A 181 24.19 -13.03 6.58
N TRP A 182 23.54 -13.02 5.42
CA TRP A 182 22.12 -13.40 5.30
C TRP A 182 21.85 -14.13 3.97
N HIS A 183 21.61 -15.44 4.08
CA HIS A 183 21.46 -16.35 2.95
C HIS A 183 20.21 -17.23 3.10
N PRO A 184 19.01 -16.63 3.06
CA PRO A 184 17.77 -17.40 3.15
C PRO A 184 17.62 -18.34 1.95
N THR A 185 17.15 -19.57 2.20
CA THR A 185 17.06 -20.62 1.17
C THR A 185 16.01 -20.31 0.10
N ASN A 186 15.07 -19.44 0.42
CA ASN A 186 13.95 -19.07 -0.41
C ASN A 186 14.15 -17.78 -1.22
N LEU A 187 15.27 -17.06 -1.04
CA LEU A 187 15.58 -15.88 -1.85
C LEU A 187 16.46 -16.23 -3.04
N ARG A 188 16.07 -15.76 -4.22
CA ARG A 188 16.80 -15.93 -5.47
C ARG A 188 17.15 -14.56 -6.03
N ILE A 189 18.43 -14.23 -5.95
CA ILE A 189 18.98 -13.01 -6.53
C ILE A 189 19.09 -13.20 -8.05
N CYS A 190 18.35 -12.41 -8.81
CA CYS A 190 18.36 -12.44 -10.27
C CYS A 190 19.25 -11.33 -10.82
N LYS A 191 20.13 -11.69 -11.76
CA LYS A 191 20.87 -10.71 -12.55
C LYS A 191 19.93 -10.05 -13.57
N ARG A 192 20.29 -8.85 -14.02
CA ARG A 192 19.54 -8.14 -15.05
C ARG A 192 19.38 -9.01 -16.31
N GLY A 193 18.14 -9.23 -16.73
CA GLY A 193 17.81 -10.02 -17.93
C GLY A 193 17.65 -11.53 -17.69
N GLU A 194 17.89 -12.02 -16.48
CA GLU A 194 17.74 -13.44 -16.14
C GLU A 194 16.27 -13.82 -15.93
N TRP A 195 15.49 -12.93 -15.30
CA TRP A 195 14.06 -13.09 -15.12
C TRP A 195 13.38 -11.72 -15.20
N ASN A 196 12.22 -11.66 -15.87
CA ASN A 196 11.32 -10.52 -15.93
C ASN A 196 10.65 -10.13 -14.59
N VAL A 197 11.20 -10.56 -13.44
CA VAL A 197 10.79 -10.19 -12.06
C VAL A 197 10.56 -8.70 -11.93
N ARG A 198 11.45 -7.93 -12.55
CA ARG A 198 11.45 -6.47 -12.55
C ARG A 198 10.23 -5.87 -13.28
N MET A 199 9.71 -6.52 -14.32
CA MET A 199 8.57 -6.01 -15.09
C MET A 199 7.28 -6.01 -14.25
N LEU A 200 7.05 -7.06 -13.46
CA LEU A 200 5.86 -7.18 -12.61
C LEU A 200 5.87 -6.11 -11.52
N VAL A 201 6.95 -6.04 -10.74
CA VAL A 201 7.02 -5.11 -9.61
C VAL A 201 7.08 -3.64 -10.05
N GLU A 202 7.74 -3.33 -11.18
CA GLU A 202 7.71 -1.98 -11.75
C GLU A 202 6.30 -1.59 -12.22
N THR A 203 5.54 -2.53 -12.78
CA THR A 203 4.13 -2.32 -13.15
C THR A 203 3.29 -2.01 -11.91
N VAL A 204 3.44 -2.78 -10.83
CA VAL A 204 2.75 -2.53 -9.55
C VAL A 204 3.14 -1.17 -8.97
N PHE A 205 4.43 -0.85 -8.87
CA PHE A 205 4.88 0.45 -8.36
C PHE A 205 4.44 1.64 -9.22
N SER A 206 4.33 1.46 -10.53
CA SER A 206 3.78 2.46 -11.44
C SER A 206 2.31 2.74 -11.13
N MET A 207 1.49 1.71 -10.93
CA MET A 207 0.08 1.86 -10.55
C MET A 207 -0.08 2.50 -9.17
N LEU A 208 0.67 2.03 -8.15
CA LEU A 208 0.68 2.63 -6.81
C LEU A 208 1.10 4.11 -6.85
N THR A 209 2.00 4.48 -7.75
CA THR A 209 2.45 5.86 -7.91
C THR A 209 1.38 6.72 -8.59
N ARG A 210 0.83 6.25 -9.72
CA ARG A 210 -0.05 7.03 -10.59
C ARG A 210 -1.46 7.14 -10.04
N ILE A 211 -2.00 6.05 -9.52
CA ILE A 211 -3.40 5.95 -9.08
C ILE A 211 -3.52 6.23 -7.58
N CYS A 212 -2.57 5.75 -6.76
CA CYS A 212 -2.64 5.93 -5.31
C CYS A 212 -1.73 7.05 -4.77
N HIS A 213 -1.09 7.81 -5.66
CA HIS A 213 -0.29 9.00 -5.35
C HIS A 213 0.85 8.77 -4.33
N THR A 214 1.43 7.57 -4.31
CA THR A 214 2.41 7.18 -3.27
C THR A 214 3.77 7.84 -3.41
N LYS A 215 4.11 8.47 -4.54
CA LYS A 215 5.44 9.04 -4.74
C LYS A 215 5.75 10.21 -3.81
N HIS A 216 4.73 11.00 -3.46
CA HIS A 216 4.84 12.16 -2.59
C HIS A 216 3.75 12.11 -1.51
N MET A 217 4.14 11.86 -0.26
CA MET A 217 3.20 11.70 0.85
C MET A 217 3.59 12.59 2.03
N ALA A 218 2.84 13.67 2.27
CA ALA A 218 3.16 14.62 3.33
C ALA A 218 2.70 14.12 4.72
N HIS A 219 3.46 13.18 5.31
CA HIS A 219 3.24 12.68 6.68
C HIS A 219 4.36 13.12 7.63
N ARG A 220 4.02 13.26 8.92
CA ARG A 220 4.93 13.71 10.00
C ARG A 220 5.04 12.74 11.17
N ILE A 221 4.32 11.62 11.12
CA ILE A 221 4.26 10.62 12.19
C ILE A 221 4.19 9.25 11.51
N TRP A 222 5.10 8.35 11.87
CA TRP A 222 5.27 7.02 11.26
C TRP A 222 3.97 6.20 11.26
N SER A 223 3.33 6.05 12.40
CA SER A 223 2.08 5.26 12.49
C SER A 223 0.95 5.73 11.56
N TYR A 224 0.85 7.03 11.24
CA TYR A 224 -0.13 7.52 10.26
C TYR A 224 0.35 7.34 8.81
N PHE A 225 1.66 7.39 8.58
CA PHE A 225 2.23 7.09 7.26
C PHE A 225 2.05 5.61 6.93
N GLU A 226 2.40 4.71 7.85
CA GLU A 226 2.20 3.28 7.68
C GLU A 226 0.72 2.91 7.54
N SER A 227 -0.18 3.51 8.33
CA SER A 227 -1.63 3.32 8.13
C SER A 227 -2.07 3.75 6.73
N ARG A 228 -1.53 4.86 6.21
CA ARG A 228 -1.82 5.29 4.83
C ARG A 228 -1.29 4.29 3.80
N LEU A 229 -0.08 3.75 3.99
CA LEU A 229 0.47 2.72 3.11
C LEU A 229 -0.39 1.46 3.16
N CYS A 230 -0.71 0.96 4.35
CA CYS A 230 -1.56 -0.21 4.55
C CYS A 230 -2.86 -0.13 3.73
N TYR A 231 -3.66 0.93 3.93
CA TYR A 231 -4.90 1.12 3.18
C TYR A 231 -4.66 1.20 1.66
N THR A 232 -3.51 1.75 1.24
CA THR A 232 -3.16 1.85 -0.19
C THR A 232 -2.87 0.48 -0.79
N LEU A 233 -2.08 -0.34 -0.11
CA LEU A 233 -1.68 -1.67 -0.60
C LEU A 233 -2.85 -2.65 -0.57
N CYS A 234 -3.68 -2.56 0.47
CA CYS A 234 -4.88 -3.38 0.63
C CYS A 234 -5.96 -2.99 -0.37
N LEU A 235 -6.15 -1.69 -0.62
CA LEU A 235 -7.00 -1.22 -1.72
C LEU A 235 -6.49 -1.73 -3.06
N PHE A 236 -5.18 -1.70 -3.31
CA PHE A 236 -4.61 -2.14 -4.58
C PHE A 236 -5.00 -3.60 -4.90
N ASN A 237 -4.88 -4.51 -3.94
CA ASN A 237 -5.34 -5.90 -4.11
C ASN A 237 -6.84 -5.98 -4.40
N LEU A 238 -7.66 -5.27 -3.62
CA LEU A 238 -9.10 -5.26 -3.82
C LEU A 238 -9.47 -4.75 -5.22
N LEU A 239 -8.81 -3.70 -5.72
CA LEU A 239 -9.04 -3.19 -7.07
C LEU A 239 -8.59 -4.17 -8.17
N LEU A 240 -7.49 -4.90 -7.96
CA LEU A 240 -7.10 -5.97 -8.88
C LEU A 240 -8.15 -7.09 -8.92
N ASP A 241 -8.66 -7.49 -7.76
CA ASP A 241 -9.70 -8.52 -7.68
C ASP A 241 -11.01 -8.06 -8.35
N LEU A 242 -11.39 -6.79 -8.18
CA LEU A 242 -12.56 -6.21 -8.84
C LEU A 242 -12.41 -6.09 -10.36
N GLN A 243 -11.21 -5.80 -10.85
CA GLN A 243 -10.93 -5.81 -12.29
C GLN A 243 -10.96 -7.23 -12.87
N GLY A 244 -10.60 -8.22 -12.05
CA GLY A 244 -10.42 -9.60 -12.46
C GLY A 244 -8.98 -9.88 -12.90
N LEU A 245 -8.54 -11.12 -12.64
CA LEU A 245 -7.20 -11.61 -12.96
C LEU A 245 -7.28 -12.66 -14.07
N GLU A 246 -8.02 -12.36 -15.14
CA GLU A 246 -8.18 -13.27 -16.26
C GLU A 246 -6.92 -13.29 -17.13
N PRO A 247 -6.34 -14.48 -17.39
CA PRO A 247 -5.19 -14.59 -18.27
C PRO A 247 -5.59 -14.38 -19.73
N ASP A 248 -4.70 -13.74 -20.49
CA ASP A 248 -4.83 -13.66 -21.94
C ASP A 248 -4.58 -15.02 -22.62
N HIS A 249 -4.64 -15.04 -23.95
CA HIS A 249 -4.40 -16.24 -24.76
C HIS A 249 -3.01 -16.86 -24.59
N ASN A 250 -2.04 -16.13 -24.02
CA ASN A 250 -0.70 -16.61 -23.71
C ASN A 250 -0.53 -16.98 -22.23
N GLY A 251 -1.60 -16.91 -21.44
CA GLY A 251 -1.56 -17.17 -19.99
C GLY A 251 -1.08 -15.97 -19.17
N PHE A 252 -0.96 -14.78 -19.76
CA PHE A 252 -0.48 -13.58 -19.07
C PHE A 252 -1.65 -12.76 -18.50
N VAL A 253 -1.57 -12.39 -17.23
CA VAL A 253 -2.57 -11.53 -16.57
C VAL A 253 -2.13 -10.08 -16.66
N ALA A 254 -2.86 -9.27 -17.43
CA ALA A 254 -2.60 -7.84 -17.56
C ALA A 254 -3.18 -7.08 -16.35
N LEU A 255 -2.31 -6.59 -15.47
CA LEU A 255 -2.70 -5.79 -14.30
C LEU A 255 -3.00 -4.35 -14.70
N SER A 256 -4.11 -3.77 -14.24
CA SER A 256 -4.38 -2.36 -14.57
C SER A 256 -4.97 -1.42 -13.51
N ILE A 257 -6.08 -1.58 -12.80
CA ILE A 257 -6.70 -0.57 -11.92
C ILE A 257 -6.93 0.88 -12.46
N ALA A 258 -6.60 1.20 -13.72
CA ALA A 258 -6.68 2.56 -14.25
C ALA A 258 -8.12 3.09 -14.31
N ASP A 259 -9.08 2.19 -14.49
CA ASP A 259 -10.52 2.50 -14.55
C ASP A 259 -11.09 2.96 -13.20
N PHE A 260 -10.30 2.89 -12.12
CA PHE A 260 -10.68 3.34 -10.78
C PHE A 260 -10.13 4.73 -10.41
N ASP A 261 -9.46 5.43 -11.34
CA ASP A 261 -9.11 6.86 -11.17
C ASP A 261 -10.33 7.76 -11.42
N ILE A 262 -11.34 7.63 -10.55
CA ILE A 262 -12.69 8.20 -10.76
C ILE A 262 -13.17 9.13 -9.63
N LEU A 263 -12.35 9.38 -8.61
CA LEU A 263 -12.71 10.14 -7.39
C LEU A 263 -12.19 11.57 -7.35
#